data_AF-A0A6V7K126-F1
#
_entry.id   AF-A0A6V7K126-F1
#
_cell.length_a   1.000
_cell.length_b   1.000
_cell.length_c   1.000
_cell.angle_alpha   90.00
_cell.angle_beta   90.00
_cell.angle_gamma   90.00
#
_symmetry.space_group_name_H-M   'P 1'
#
loop_
_entity.id
_entity.type
_entity.pdbx_description
1 polymer ?
#
loop_
_entity_poly.entity_id
_entity_poly.type
_entity_poly.pdbx_seq_one_letter_code
_entity_poly.pdbx_strand_id
1 'polypeptide(L)' 'PPQKVEITGYPDHAEVGLKLGDTKTLECNVNLAKPAATIVWYRGNFPIKAGDTSVVPISVED' A
#
# COMPACT_ATOMS: atom_id res chain seq x y z
N PRO A 1 -14.82 -8.52 3.56
CA PRO A 1 -14.16 -7.19 3.63
C PRO A 1 -12.73 -7.37 4.16
N PRO A 2 -11.73 -6.60 3.71
CA PRO A 2 -10.38 -6.67 4.26
C PRO A 2 -10.42 -6.37 5.75
N GLN A 3 -9.82 -7.22 6.58
CA GLN A 3 -9.86 -7.03 8.04
C GLN A 3 -8.68 -6.21 8.54
N LYS A 4 -7.58 -6.16 7.78
CA LYS A 4 -6.39 -5.41 8.13
C LYS A 4 -5.72 -4.86 6.88
N VAL A 5 -5.41 -3.57 6.90
CA VAL A 5 -4.67 -2.83 5.87
C VAL A 5 -3.57 -2.06 6.58
N GLU A 6 -2.34 -2.19 6.11
CA GLU A 6 -1.20 -1.47 6.67
C GLU A 6 -0.19 -1.09 5.59
N ILE A 7 0.57 -0.02 5.83
CA ILE A 7 1.74 0.32 5.02
C ILE A 7 2.97 -0.21 5.76
N THR A 8 3.66 -1.17 5.16
CA THR A 8 4.76 -1.89 5.82
C THR A 8 5.85 -0.92 6.28
N GLY A 9 6.18 -0.95 7.58
CA GLY A 9 7.23 -0.11 8.17
C GLY A 9 6.79 1.31 8.54
N TYR A 10 5.51 1.66 8.36
CA TYR A 10 4.98 2.97 8.70
C TYR A 10 3.75 2.83 9.60
N PRO A 11 3.83 3.27 10.88
CA PRO A 11 2.64 3.35 11.72
C PRO A 11 1.65 4.38 11.16
N ASP A 12 0.40 4.31 11.63
CA ASP A 12 -0.63 5.28 11.26
C ASP A 12 -0.14 6.71 11.51
N HIS A 13 -0.37 7.58 10.52
CA HIS A 13 0.07 8.98 10.52
C HIS A 13 1.58 9.21 10.57
N ALA A 14 2.41 8.21 10.23
CA ALA A 14 3.85 8.41 10.09
C ALA A 14 4.19 9.43 8.99
N GLU A 15 5.16 10.29 9.29
CA GLU A 15 5.72 11.20 8.30
C GLU A 15 6.88 10.54 7.55
N VAL A 16 6.85 10.62 6.21
CA VAL A 16 7.91 10.12 5.35
C VAL A 16 8.69 11.30 4.77
N GLY A 17 9.88 11.55 5.34
CA GLY A 17 10.78 12.58 4.82
C GLY A 17 11.48 12.13 3.53
N LEU A 18 11.42 12.97 2.50
CA LEU A 18 12.10 12.78 1.22
C LEU A 18 13.02 13.97 0.92
N LYS A 19 14.21 13.71 0.37
CA LYS A 19 15.06 14.76 -0.19
C LYS A 19 14.88 14.84 -1.71
N LEU A 20 15.30 15.95 -2.30
CA LEU A 20 15.25 16.13 -3.75
C LEU A 20 16.10 15.03 -4.42
N GLY A 21 15.50 14.31 -5.37
CA GLY A 21 16.15 13.19 -6.07
C GLY A 21 15.98 11.83 -5.38
N ASP A 22 15.44 11.77 -4.16
CA ASP A 22 15.15 10.49 -3.51
C ASP A 22 13.99 9.77 -4.20
N THR A 23 14.14 8.45 -4.32
CA THR A 23 13.05 7.55 -4.69
C THR A 23 12.71 6.67 -3.48
N LYS A 24 11.41 6.54 -3.19
CA LYS A 24 10.92 5.63 -2.15
C LYS A 24 9.81 4.75 -2.70
N THR A 25 9.85 3.50 -2.28
CA THR A 25 8.79 2.52 -2.52
C THR A 25 8.00 2.35 -1.24
N LEU A 26 6.69 2.49 -1.32
CA LEU A 26 5.77 2.14 -0.24
C LEU A 26 5.14 0.79 -0.56
N GLU A 27 5.04 -0.05 0.45
CA GLU A 27 4.41 -1.36 0.35
C GLU A 27 3.13 -1.35 1.18
N CYS A 28 2.02 -1.77 0.58
CA CYS A 28 0.76 -1.92 1.28
C CYS A 28 0.42 -3.41 1.37
N ASN A 29 0.22 -3.88 2.60
CA ASN A 29 -0.18 -5.25 2.86
C ASN A 29 -1.64 -5.29 3.28
N VAL A 30 -2.41 -6.16 2.63
CA VAL A 30 -3.83 -6.38 2.91
C VAL A 30 -4.03 -7.84 3.28
N ASN A 31 -4.42 -8.08 4.53
CA ASN A 31 -4.59 -9.42 5.08
C ASN A 31 -6.07 -9.79 5.24
N LEU A 32 -6.34 -11.09 5.19
CA LEU A 32 -7.66 -11.68 5.47
C LEU A 32 -8.78 -11.13 4.58
N ALA A 33 -8.46 -10.83 3.32
CA ALA A 33 -9.43 -10.46 2.30
C ALA A 33 -9.92 -11.71 1.55
N LYS A 34 -11.24 -11.95 1.59
CA LYS A 34 -11.93 -12.94 0.75
C LYS A 34 -13.10 -12.24 0.05
N PRO A 35 -13.11 -12.10 -1.30
CA PRO A 35 -12.07 -12.47 -2.27
C PRO A 35 -10.80 -11.60 -2.16
N ALA A 36 -9.78 -11.88 -2.99
CA ALA A 36 -8.54 -11.10 -3.04
C ALA A 36 -8.81 -9.60 -3.17
N ALA A 37 -8.10 -8.78 -2.40
CA ALA A 37 -8.33 -7.34 -2.35
C ALA A 37 -7.77 -6.61 -3.57
N THR A 38 -8.39 -5.47 -3.89
CA THR A 38 -7.80 -4.44 -4.76
C THR A 38 -7.16 -3.37 -3.89
N ILE A 39 -5.99 -2.87 -4.30
CA ILE A 39 -5.26 -1.81 -3.59
C ILE A 39 -5.34 -0.52 -4.42
N VAL A 40 -5.68 0.59 -3.77
CA VAL A 40 -5.71 1.93 -4.38
C VAL A 40 -4.93 2.89 -3.49
N TRP A 41 -3.93 3.56 -4.06
CA TRP A 41 -3.10 4.53 -3.34
C TRP A 41 -3.69 5.95 -3.42
N TYR A 42 -3.63 6.66 -2.30
CA TYR A 42 -4.05 8.05 -2.19
C TYR A 42 -2.95 8.91 -1.59
N ARG A 43 -2.86 10.16 -2.06
CA ARG A 43 -2.08 11.22 -1.40
C ARG A 43 -3.06 12.29 -0.94
N GLY A 44 -3.29 12.37 0.37
CA GLY A 44 -4.42 13.12 0.91
C GLY A 44 -5.73 12.55 0.36
N ASN A 45 -6.53 13.39 -0.29
CA ASN A 45 -7.82 12.99 -0.87
C ASN A 45 -7.75 12.68 -2.37
N PHE A 46 -6.55 12.66 -2.97
CA PHE A 46 -6.38 12.45 -4.40
C PHE A 46 -5.86 11.04 -4.69
N PRO A 47 -6.55 10.25 -5.54
CA PRO A 47 -6.06 8.96 -5.96
C PRO A 47 -4.82 9.13 -6.83
N ILE A 48 -3.79 8.34 -6.54
CA ILE A 48 -2.58 8.28 -7.37
C ILE A 48 -2.90 7.38 -8.57
N LYS A 49 -2.99 7.98 -9.76
CA LYS A 49 -3.31 7.28 -11.02
C LYS A 49 -2.10 7.01 -11.91
N ALA A 50 -0.93 7.54 -11.55
CA ALA A 50 0.29 7.48 -12.34
C ALA A 50 1.49 7.14 -11.45
N GLY A 51 2.45 6.39 -12.00
CA GLY A 51 3.60 5.83 -11.30
C GLY A 51 3.64 4.31 -11.38
N ASP A 52 4.77 3.72 -10.98
CA ASP A 52 4.96 2.27 -10.95
C ASP A 52 4.25 1.68 -9.72
N THR A 53 2.99 1.26 -9.89
CA THR A 53 2.25 0.50 -8.88
C THR A 53 2.12 -0.96 -9.33
N SER A 54 2.56 -1.91 -8.50
CA SER A 54 2.37 -3.33 -8.74
C SER A 54 1.54 -3.95 -7.62
N VAL A 55 0.49 -4.68 -7.99
CA VAL A 55 -0.35 -5.43 -7.04
C VAL A 55 -0.20 -6.90 -7.35
N VAL A 56 0.38 -7.65 -6.41
CA VAL A 56 0.61 -9.09 -6.55
C VAL A 56 -0.25 -9.81 -5.52
N PRO A 57 -1.19 -10.69 -5.94
CA PRO A 57 -1.89 -11.56 -5.03
C PRO A 57 -0.91 -12.54 -4.40
N ILE A 58 -0.86 -12.58 -3.07
CA ILE A 58 -0.15 -13.62 -2.33
C ILE A 58 -1.11 -14.77 -2.04
N SER A 59 -0.86 -15.93 -2.65
CA SER A 59 -1.51 -17.16 -2.26
C SER A 59 -0.86 -17.62 -0.96
N VAL A 60 -1.60 -17.56 0.15
CA VAL A 60 -1.19 -18.26 1.36
C VAL A 60 -1.58 -19.72 1.13
N GLU A 61 -0.57 -20.57 0.90
CA GLU A 61 -0.78 -22.02 0.88
C GLU A 61 -1.20 -22.44 2.30
N ASP A 62 -2.33 -23.15 2.43
CA ASP A 62 -2.88 -23.64 3.71
C ASP A 62 -1.97 -24.69 4.37
#